data_AF-A0A170SNQ4-F1
#
_entry.id   AF-A0A170SNQ4-F1
#
_cell.length_a   1.000
_cell.length_b   1.000
_cell.length_c   1.000
_cell.angle_alpha   90.00
_cell.angle_beta   90.00
_cell.angle_gamma   90.00
#
_symmetry.space_group_name_H-M   'P 1'
#
loop_
_entity.id
_entity.type
_entity.pdbx_description
1 polymer ?
#
loop_
_entity_poly.entity_id
_entity_poly.type
_entity_poly.pdbx_seq_one_letter_code
_entity_poly.pdbx_strand_id
1 'polypeptide(L)'
;MDSSLPTIRKNKTLDSVFRVMGGMAEAIFSWVGSINKDLTRDQDIKNLYEKMKECLNPKGGEIKARYNTISLGNLYLNLSDIGKTAFFRLLEEQFSADRNEIDEKIRDYIREIDEYEKRKLEFELMEVLESPRFCILKQFISLPDGLKFLVDMRADVMQLRDKNQQFFSLEKDLRNILSYWFDIGLLDLHQITWDSPASLLEKLILYEAVHAISSWDDLRDRLDSDRRCFSFFHYKMLNEPLIFVEVALVDEMASSIQTLLDSHVPPKDPKDAKVAIFYSISNTQRGLSGISLGNFLIKRVVGKLSEEFQNIKTYATLSPIP
;
A
#
# COMPACT_ATOMS: atom_id res chain seq x y z
N MET A 1 -32.83 -15.30 -8.28
CA MET A 1 -32.25 -14.17 -7.53
C MET A 1 -31.15 -13.61 -8.41
N ASP A 2 -31.22 -12.32 -8.72
CA ASP A 2 -30.28 -11.67 -9.64
C ASP A 2 -28.88 -11.73 -9.00
N SER A 3 -27.98 -12.55 -9.57
CA SER A 3 -26.62 -12.81 -9.09
C SER A 3 -25.60 -11.81 -9.62
N SER A 4 -26.08 -10.73 -10.24
CA SER A 4 -25.25 -9.65 -10.76
C SER A 4 -24.62 -8.87 -9.60
N LEU A 5 -23.30 -8.67 -9.69
CA LEU A 5 -22.56 -7.85 -8.73
C LEU A 5 -23.20 -6.44 -8.72
N PRO A 6 -23.58 -5.88 -7.55
CA PRO A 6 -23.99 -4.49 -7.48
C PRO A 6 -22.85 -3.64 -8.05
N THR A 7 -23.17 -2.46 -8.61
CA THR A 7 -22.13 -1.56 -9.13
C THR A 7 -21.26 -1.11 -7.97
N ILE A 8 -20.16 -1.83 -7.72
CA ILE A 8 -19.31 -1.56 -6.56
C ILE A 8 -18.61 -0.24 -6.84
N ARG A 9 -19.10 0.83 -6.20
CA ARG A 9 -18.36 2.09 -6.16
C ARG A 9 -16.99 1.74 -5.62
N LYS A 10 -15.92 2.15 -6.31
CA LYS A 10 -14.60 2.33 -5.73
C LYS A 10 -14.69 3.43 -4.66
N ASN A 11 -15.43 3.17 -3.59
CA ASN A 11 -15.33 3.99 -2.41
C ASN A 11 -13.92 3.73 -1.91
N LYS A 12 -13.05 4.73 -2.10
CA LYS A 12 -11.94 4.95 -1.18
C LYS A 12 -12.60 5.20 0.18
N THR A 13 -13.03 4.14 0.86
CA THR A 13 -13.80 4.23 2.10
C THR A 13 -12.85 4.70 3.19
N LEU A 14 -12.68 6.01 3.24
CA LEU A 14 -11.86 6.73 4.17
C LEU A 14 -12.69 7.95 4.61
N ASP A 15 -13.89 7.68 5.12
CA ASP A 15 -14.69 8.66 5.87
C ASP A 15 -13.92 8.98 7.17
N SER A 16 -13.05 9.99 7.09
CA SER A 16 -12.11 10.44 8.13
C SER A 16 -11.16 9.34 8.68
N VAL A 17 -10.05 9.10 7.98
CA VAL A 17 -9.03 8.07 8.33
C VAL A 17 -8.46 8.26 9.73
N PHE A 18 -8.18 9.50 10.09
CA PHE A 18 -7.58 9.77 11.37
C PHE A 18 -8.70 10.05 12.35
N ARG A 19 -9.11 9.03 13.12
CA ARG A 19 -9.99 9.22 14.29
C ARG A 19 -9.38 10.29 15.20
N VAL A 20 -9.92 11.50 15.15
CA VAL A 20 -9.54 12.58 16.07
C VAL A 20 -10.41 12.45 17.31
N MET A 21 -9.82 12.02 18.43
CA MET A 21 -10.50 12.06 19.72
C MET A 21 -10.17 13.35 20.47
N GLY A 22 -11.19 13.99 21.05
CA GLY A 22 -11.06 15.16 21.94
C GLY A 22 -11.18 16.52 21.26
N GLY A 23 -10.90 17.59 22.02
CA GLY A 23 -11.15 19.00 21.64
C GLY A 23 -10.36 19.55 20.45
N MET A 24 -9.51 18.74 19.81
CA MET A 24 -8.73 19.12 18.62
C MET A 24 -9.45 18.79 17.31
N ALA A 25 -10.52 17.98 17.35
CA ALA A 25 -11.28 17.60 16.16
C ALA A 25 -11.92 18.80 15.47
N GLU A 26 -12.59 19.66 16.22
CA GLU A 26 -13.27 20.84 15.69
C GLU A 26 -12.29 21.78 14.98
N ALA A 27 -11.10 22.01 15.55
CA ALA A 27 -10.07 22.83 14.94
C ALA A 27 -9.53 22.24 13.64
N ILE A 28 -9.37 20.91 13.55
CA ILE A 28 -8.96 20.22 12.31
C ILE A 28 -10.04 20.39 11.25
N PHE A 29 -11.30 20.07 11.57
CA PHE A 29 -12.38 20.13 10.60
C PHE A 29 -12.67 21.56 10.15
N SER A 30 -12.57 22.54 11.06
CA SER A 30 -12.66 23.96 10.73
C SER A 30 -11.56 24.37 9.75
N TRP A 31 -10.30 24.00 10.03
CA TRP A 31 -9.18 24.31 9.15
C TRP A 31 -9.32 23.62 7.78
N VAL A 32 -9.64 22.33 7.75
CA VAL A 32 -9.87 21.58 6.50
C VAL A 32 -11.02 22.18 5.69
N GLY A 33 -12.14 22.51 6.35
CA GLY A 33 -13.31 23.10 5.70
C GLY A 33 -13.10 24.54 5.21
N SER A 34 -12.10 25.24 5.74
CA SER A 34 -11.74 26.59 5.27
C SER A 34 -11.01 26.58 3.92
N ILE A 35 -10.44 25.44 3.53
CA ILE A 35 -9.63 25.26 2.32
C ILE A 35 -10.50 24.70 1.19
N ASN A 36 -10.42 25.29 -0.01
CA ASN A 36 -11.15 24.80 -1.16
C ASN A 36 -10.59 23.45 -1.65
N LYS A 37 -11.47 22.52 -2.04
CA LYS A 37 -11.11 21.16 -2.47
C LYS A 37 -10.17 21.09 -3.67
N ASP A 38 -10.18 22.11 -4.53
CA ASP A 38 -9.33 22.18 -5.71
C ASP A 38 -7.98 22.89 -5.44
N LEU A 39 -7.78 23.48 -4.24
CA LEU A 39 -6.58 24.27 -3.88
C LEU A 39 -6.22 25.35 -4.91
N THR A 40 -7.21 26.01 -5.50
CA THR A 40 -7.01 27.01 -6.56
C THR A 40 -6.74 28.42 -6.06
N ARG A 41 -7.02 28.72 -4.79
CA ARG A 41 -6.81 30.05 -4.19
C ARG A 41 -5.40 30.16 -3.64
N ASP A 42 -4.69 31.25 -3.93
CA ASP A 42 -3.34 31.50 -3.40
C ASP A 42 -3.28 31.44 -1.87
N GLN A 43 -4.33 31.94 -1.20
CA GLN A 43 -4.42 31.88 0.25
C GLN A 43 -4.50 30.44 0.77
N ASP A 44 -5.16 29.53 0.04
CA ASP A 44 -5.24 28.12 0.43
C ASP A 44 -3.89 27.42 0.29
N ILE A 45 -3.17 27.70 -0.81
CA ILE A 45 -1.81 27.19 -1.03
C ILE A 45 -0.87 27.71 0.06
N LYS A 46 -0.99 29.00 0.41
CA LYS A 46 -0.19 29.61 1.49
C LYS A 46 -0.51 28.97 2.84
N ASN A 47 -1.78 28.74 3.16
CA ASN A 47 -2.19 28.05 4.39
C ASN A 47 -1.66 26.61 4.44
N LEU A 48 -1.68 25.90 3.32
CA LEU A 48 -1.11 24.55 3.20
C LEU A 48 0.41 24.56 3.40
N TYR A 49 1.11 25.49 2.76
CA TYR A 49 2.55 25.66 2.88
C TYR A 49 2.97 25.91 4.34
N GLU A 50 2.30 26.83 5.03
CA GLU A 50 2.57 27.09 6.45
C GLU A 50 2.31 25.84 7.30
N LYS A 51 1.21 25.11 7.03
CA LYS A 51 0.90 23.87 7.77
C LYS A 51 1.97 22.80 7.58
N MET A 52 2.50 22.64 6.37
CA MET A 52 3.61 21.73 6.07
C MET A 52 4.90 22.16 6.78
N LYS A 53 5.20 23.46 6.87
CA LYS A 53 6.34 23.95 7.67
C LYS A 53 6.16 23.68 9.15
N GLU A 54 4.95 23.84 9.68
CA GLU A 54 4.67 23.52 11.08
C GLU A 54 4.78 22.01 11.38
N CYS A 55 4.69 21.13 10.38
CA CYS A 55 5.02 19.70 10.55
C CYS A 55 6.53 19.49 10.78
N LEU A 56 7.38 20.27 10.10
CA LEU A 56 8.84 20.17 10.24
C LEU A 56 9.33 20.80 11.55
N ASN A 57 8.75 21.95 11.91
CA ASN A 57 9.16 22.74 13.07
C ASN A 57 7.95 23.07 13.97
N PRO A 58 7.43 22.08 14.72
CA PRO A 58 6.22 22.24 15.51
C PRO A 58 6.44 23.14 16.74
N LYS A 59 5.85 24.34 16.73
CA LYS A 59 5.77 25.22 17.91
C LYS A 59 4.78 24.63 18.93
N GLY A 60 5.23 23.68 19.74
CA GLY A 60 4.40 22.96 20.71
C GLY A 60 4.75 21.48 20.92
N GLY A 61 5.90 21.03 20.43
CA GLY A 61 6.38 19.66 20.63
C GLY A 61 5.58 18.61 19.87
N GLU A 62 5.71 17.36 20.31
CA GLU A 62 5.19 16.18 19.60
C GLU A 62 3.67 16.18 19.41
N ILE A 63 2.91 16.72 20.36
CA ILE A 63 1.44 16.79 20.29
C ILE A 63 1.02 17.69 19.12
N LYS A 64 1.67 18.85 18.97
CA LYS A 64 1.39 19.78 17.87
C LYS A 64 1.85 19.21 16.53
N ALA A 65 2.99 18.53 16.51
CA ALA A 65 3.48 17.82 15.32
C ALA A 65 2.42 16.83 14.81
N ARG A 66 1.96 15.93 15.70
CA ARG A 66 0.94 14.92 15.40
C ARG A 66 -0.36 15.55 14.91
N TYR A 67 -0.81 16.64 15.56
CA TYR A 67 -1.97 17.40 15.13
C TYR A 67 -1.83 17.94 13.71
N ASN A 68 -0.66 18.48 13.37
CA ASN A 68 -0.41 19.02 12.04
C ASN A 68 -0.42 17.91 10.98
N THR A 69 0.22 16.77 11.26
CA THR A 69 0.18 15.60 10.36
C THR A 69 -1.25 15.11 10.14
N ILE A 70 -2.06 15.00 11.20
CA ILE A 70 -3.46 14.61 11.10
C ILE A 70 -4.27 15.62 10.27
N SER A 71 -4.02 16.92 10.45
CA SER A 71 -4.68 17.98 9.69
C SER A 71 -4.37 17.84 8.19
N LEU A 72 -3.08 17.67 7.83
CA LEU A 72 -2.65 17.48 6.45
C LEU A 72 -3.27 16.25 5.82
N GLY A 73 -3.31 15.14 6.56
CA GLY A 73 -3.93 13.90 6.11
C GLY A 73 -5.42 14.04 5.83
N ASN A 74 -6.16 14.66 6.75
CA ASN A 74 -7.59 14.92 6.56
C ASN A 74 -7.86 15.91 5.42
N LEU A 75 -7.02 16.94 5.25
CA LEU A 75 -7.13 17.84 4.10
C LEU A 75 -6.95 17.05 2.80
N TYR A 76 -5.86 16.30 2.67
CA TYR A 76 -5.55 15.51 1.47
C TYR A 76 -6.72 14.61 1.03
N LEU A 77 -7.38 13.97 1.99
CA LEU A 77 -8.52 13.09 1.73
C LEU A 77 -9.76 13.84 1.21
N ASN A 78 -9.91 15.12 1.56
CA ASN A 78 -11.02 15.97 1.14
C ASN A 78 -10.75 16.70 -0.19
N LEU A 79 -9.53 16.65 -0.72
CA LEU A 79 -9.17 17.29 -1.98
C LEU A 79 -9.73 16.54 -3.20
N SER A 80 -10.04 17.30 -4.25
CA SER A 80 -10.29 16.76 -5.58
C SER A 80 -8.99 16.29 -6.24
N ASP A 81 -9.07 15.67 -7.43
CA ASP A 81 -7.88 15.31 -8.19
C ASP A 81 -7.02 16.53 -8.57
N ILE A 82 -7.66 17.69 -8.80
CA ILE A 82 -6.97 18.96 -9.05
C ILE A 82 -6.23 19.40 -7.78
N GLY A 83 -6.93 19.39 -6.64
CA GLY A 83 -6.34 19.75 -5.35
C GLY A 83 -5.19 18.82 -4.96
N LYS A 84 -5.33 17.51 -5.13
CA LYS A 84 -4.25 16.55 -4.86
C LYS A 84 -3.01 16.81 -5.73
N THR A 85 -3.20 17.17 -7.00
CA THR A 85 -2.10 17.55 -7.88
C THR A 85 -1.38 18.79 -7.36
N ALA A 86 -2.12 19.81 -6.90
CA ALA A 86 -1.54 21.01 -6.28
C ALA A 86 -0.81 20.69 -4.96
N PHE A 87 -1.38 19.83 -4.12
CA PHE A 87 -0.77 19.36 -2.88
C PHE A 87 0.58 18.66 -3.13
N PHE A 88 0.64 17.77 -4.11
CA PHE A 88 1.87 17.07 -4.48
C PHE A 88 2.90 17.99 -5.12
N ARG A 89 2.46 18.94 -5.95
CA ARG A 89 3.35 19.94 -6.56
C ARG A 89 4.04 20.79 -5.50
N LEU A 90 3.28 21.22 -4.48
CA LEU A 90 3.84 21.96 -3.37
C LEU A 90 4.90 21.14 -2.61
N LEU A 91 4.67 19.86 -2.34
CA LEU A 91 5.66 18.97 -1.71
C LEU A 91 6.90 18.73 -2.58
N GLU A 92 6.73 18.54 -3.89
CA GLU A 92 7.85 18.31 -4.82
C GLU A 92 8.74 19.55 -4.93
N GLU A 93 8.14 20.73 -5.07
CA GLU A 93 8.84 21.98 -5.40
C GLU A 93 9.35 22.75 -4.18
N GLN A 94 8.59 22.79 -3.09
CA GLN A 94 8.90 23.67 -1.93
C GLN A 94 9.51 22.92 -0.74
N PHE A 95 9.53 21.59 -0.77
CA PHE A 95 10.00 20.74 0.33
C PHE A 95 11.08 19.75 -0.12
N SER A 96 11.94 20.16 -1.08
CA SER A 96 13.16 19.44 -1.46
C SER A 96 14.32 19.72 -0.49
N ALA A 97 15.35 18.88 -0.51
CA ALA A 97 16.61 19.17 0.19
C ALA A 97 17.28 20.44 -0.35
N ASP A 98 17.98 21.19 0.51
CA ASP A 98 18.66 22.42 0.13
C ASP A 98 19.94 22.11 -0.66
N ARG A 99 19.97 22.49 -1.93
CA ARG A 99 21.12 22.23 -2.81
C ARG A 99 22.38 22.95 -2.36
N ASN A 100 22.26 24.14 -1.77
CA ASN A 100 23.43 24.89 -1.31
C ASN A 100 24.08 24.19 -0.11
N GLU A 101 23.25 23.70 0.81
CA GLU A 101 23.71 22.95 1.98
C GLU A 101 24.31 21.60 1.58
N ILE A 102 23.70 20.89 0.62
CA ILE A 102 24.26 19.67 0.02
C ILE A 102 25.65 19.96 -0.58
N ASP A 103 25.76 20.98 -1.43
CA ASP A 103 27.02 21.33 -2.09
C ASP A 103 28.10 21.75 -1.09
N GLU A 104 27.72 22.37 0.02
CA GLU A 104 28.62 22.70 1.14
C GLU A 104 29.15 21.43 1.82
N LYS A 105 28.26 20.52 2.24
CA LYS A 105 28.65 19.27 2.89
C LYS A 105 29.47 18.35 1.99
N ILE A 106 29.20 18.34 0.68
CA ILE A 106 30.04 17.63 -0.30
C ILE A 106 31.45 18.23 -0.34
N ARG A 107 31.58 19.56 -0.35
CA ARG A 107 32.90 20.21 -0.35
C ARG A 107 33.68 19.91 0.92
N ASP A 108 33.02 19.92 2.07
CA ASP A 108 33.66 19.58 3.35
C ASP A 108 34.14 18.13 3.34
N TYR A 109 33.28 17.19 2.89
CA TYR A 109 33.63 15.77 2.75
C TYR A 109 34.83 15.52 1.82
N ILE A 110 34.92 16.23 0.70
CA ILE A 110 36.01 16.09 -0.27
C ILE A 110 37.33 16.64 0.28
N ARG A 111 37.28 17.72 1.08
CA ARG A 111 38.47 18.39 1.63
C ARG A 111 39.06 17.67 2.83
N GLU A 112 38.24 16.92 3.57
CA GLU A 112 38.67 16.23 4.77
C GLU A 112 39.60 15.04 4.44
N ILE A 113 40.72 14.99 5.14
CA ILE A 113 41.78 13.99 4.97
C ILE A 113 41.77 13.01 6.15
N ASP A 114 41.32 13.45 7.33
CA ASP A 114 41.17 12.58 8.49
C ASP A 114 39.98 11.61 8.31
N GLU A 115 40.26 10.31 8.35
CA GLU A 115 39.27 9.27 8.11
C GLU A 115 38.16 9.21 9.18
N TYR A 116 38.43 9.66 10.41
CA TYR A 116 37.43 9.67 11.47
C TYR A 116 36.47 10.85 11.31
N GLU A 117 36.98 12.05 11.04
CA GLU A 117 36.15 13.23 10.74
C GLU A 117 35.38 13.05 9.43
N LYS A 118 35.99 12.41 8.43
CA LYS A 118 35.34 12.09 7.16
C LYS A 118 34.08 11.23 7.35
N ARG A 119 34.12 10.23 8.23
CA ARG A 119 32.93 9.42 8.58
C ARG A 119 31.83 10.23 9.24
N LYS A 120 32.15 11.25 10.04
CA LYS A 120 31.12 12.16 10.58
C LYS A 120 30.46 12.97 9.46
N LEU A 121 31.26 13.47 8.52
CA LEU A 121 30.76 14.18 7.34
C LEU A 121 29.88 13.29 6.45
N GLU A 122 30.10 11.98 6.39
CA GLU A 122 29.20 11.03 5.70
C GLU A 122 27.80 11.01 6.34
N PHE A 123 27.71 11.01 7.68
CA PHE A 123 26.43 11.10 8.38
C PHE A 123 25.77 12.47 8.18
N GLU A 124 26.52 13.57 8.25
CA GLU A 124 25.99 14.90 7.96
C GLU A 124 25.48 15.02 6.52
N LEU A 125 26.16 14.38 5.57
CA LEU A 125 25.72 14.32 4.18
C LEU A 125 24.43 13.50 4.02
N MET A 126 24.28 12.40 4.77
CA MET A 126 23.03 11.65 4.80
C MET A 126 21.88 12.48 5.37
N GLU A 127 22.12 13.26 6.42
CA GLU A 127 21.11 14.14 7.04
C GLU A 127 20.65 15.25 6.09
N VAL A 128 21.58 15.94 5.40
CA VAL A 128 21.22 17.02 4.47
C VAL A 128 20.54 16.52 3.19
N LEU A 129 20.82 15.28 2.77
CA LEU A 129 20.16 14.66 1.62
C LEU A 129 18.71 14.26 1.93
N GLU A 130 18.34 14.13 3.22
CA GLU A 130 16.97 13.85 3.61
C GLU A 130 16.07 15.05 3.36
N SER A 131 15.16 14.92 2.38
CA SER A 131 14.29 16.04 2.02
C SER A 131 13.26 16.37 3.12
N PRO A 132 12.89 17.65 3.32
CA PRO A 132 11.79 18.02 4.20
C PRO A 132 10.47 17.31 3.86
N ARG A 133 10.20 17.06 2.58
CA ARG A 133 9.07 16.25 2.12
C ARG A 133 9.13 14.84 2.69
N PHE A 134 10.28 14.16 2.62
CA PHE A 134 10.46 12.83 3.20
C PHE A 134 10.17 12.84 4.71
N CYS A 135 10.65 13.85 5.44
CA CYS A 135 10.36 14.04 6.86
C CYS A 135 8.86 14.18 7.15
N ILE A 136 8.13 15.01 6.38
CA ILE A 136 6.67 15.14 6.52
C ILE A 136 5.97 13.81 6.24
N LEU A 137 6.35 13.10 5.17
CA LEU A 137 5.73 11.83 4.79
C LEU A 137 5.94 10.75 5.86
N LYS A 138 7.14 10.67 6.47
CA LYS A 138 7.44 9.75 7.56
C LYS A 138 6.51 9.91 8.77
N GLN A 139 6.05 11.13 9.05
CA GLN A 139 5.20 11.39 10.23
C GLN A 139 3.88 10.63 10.15
N PHE A 140 3.32 10.40 8.96
CA PHE A 140 2.07 9.66 8.79
C PHE A 140 2.16 8.23 9.34
N ILE A 141 3.34 7.60 9.35
CA ILE A 141 3.54 6.21 9.82
C ILE A 141 3.15 6.04 11.30
N SER A 142 3.29 7.11 12.09
CA SER A 142 2.93 7.13 13.50
C SER A 142 1.41 7.24 13.75
N LEU A 143 0.64 7.57 12.73
CA LEU A 143 -0.80 7.76 12.83
C LEU A 143 -1.55 6.42 12.67
N PRO A 144 -2.74 6.28 13.31
CA PRO A 144 -3.66 5.20 12.99
C PRO A 144 -3.95 5.18 11.47
N ASP A 145 -3.92 4.00 10.86
CA ASP A 145 -4.13 3.79 9.42
C ASP A 145 -3.17 4.56 8.49
N GLY A 146 -2.12 5.18 9.05
CA GLY A 146 -1.17 6.01 8.32
C GLY A 146 -0.35 5.24 7.29
N LEU A 147 -0.11 3.95 7.52
CA LEU A 147 0.57 3.09 6.54
C LEU A 147 -0.30 2.87 5.29
N LYS A 148 -1.58 2.55 5.47
CA LYS A 148 -2.55 2.44 4.37
C LYS A 148 -2.69 3.77 3.63
N PHE A 149 -2.74 4.88 4.36
CA PHE A 149 -2.78 6.22 3.79
C PHE A 149 -1.59 6.49 2.86
N LEU A 150 -0.36 6.14 3.26
CA LEU A 150 0.83 6.30 2.41
C LEU A 150 0.81 5.39 1.18
N VAL A 151 0.28 4.16 1.31
CA VAL A 151 0.06 3.26 0.16
C VAL A 151 -0.90 3.91 -0.85
N ASP A 152 -2.03 4.43 -0.38
CA ASP A 152 -3.02 5.09 -1.25
C ASP A 152 -2.49 6.38 -1.87
N MET A 153 -1.76 7.17 -1.09
CA MET A 153 -1.08 8.37 -1.57
C MET A 153 -0.08 8.04 -2.69
N ARG A 154 0.72 6.98 -2.54
CA ARG A 154 1.62 6.53 -3.60
C ARG A 154 0.87 6.07 -4.83
N ALA A 155 -0.25 5.36 -4.67
CA ALA A 155 -1.10 4.96 -5.79
C ALA A 155 -1.62 6.17 -6.58
N ASP A 156 -2.04 7.23 -5.88
CA ASP A 156 -2.47 8.50 -6.49
C ASP A 156 -1.30 9.19 -7.24
N VAL A 157 -0.10 9.25 -6.65
CA VAL A 157 1.11 9.79 -7.32
C VAL A 157 1.46 9.00 -8.58
N MET A 158 1.44 7.67 -8.50
CA MET A 158 1.70 6.80 -9.66
C MET A 158 0.70 7.05 -10.78
N GLN A 159 -0.59 7.22 -10.46
CA GLN A 159 -1.62 7.53 -11.46
C GLN A 159 -1.37 8.90 -12.14
N LEU A 160 -0.87 9.89 -11.42
CA LEU A 160 -0.53 11.20 -11.99
C LEU A 160 0.74 11.13 -12.87
N ARG A 161 1.71 10.29 -12.51
CA ARG A 161 2.90 10.05 -13.32
C ARG A 161 2.57 9.38 -14.66
N ASP A 162 1.63 8.44 -14.68
CA ASP A 162 1.13 7.84 -15.92
C ASP A 162 0.49 8.89 -16.85
N LYS A 163 0.05 10.03 -16.31
CA LYS A 163 -0.44 11.22 -17.04
C LYS A 163 0.65 12.25 -17.32
N ASN A 164 1.93 11.85 -17.33
CA ASN A 164 3.11 12.68 -17.60
C ASN A 164 3.37 13.83 -16.61
N GLN A 165 2.87 13.75 -15.37
CA GLN A 165 3.24 14.71 -14.31
C GLN A 165 4.60 14.34 -13.68
N GLN A 166 5.41 15.34 -13.36
CA GLN A 166 6.76 15.15 -12.80
C GLN A 166 6.73 15.08 -11.27
N PHE A 167 6.42 13.90 -10.72
CA PHE A 167 6.47 13.60 -9.28
C PHE A 167 7.49 12.50 -8.98
N PHE A 168 8.64 12.54 -9.63
CA PHE A 168 9.65 11.48 -9.50
C PHE A 168 10.19 11.40 -8.08
N SER A 169 10.59 12.52 -7.48
CA SER A 169 11.24 12.53 -6.16
C SER A 169 10.24 12.12 -5.07
N LEU A 170 9.03 12.66 -5.12
CA LEU A 170 7.93 12.27 -4.24
C LEU A 170 7.58 10.78 -4.34
N GLU A 171 7.51 10.22 -5.56
CA GLU A 171 7.24 8.77 -5.70
C GLU A 171 8.37 7.93 -5.11
N LYS A 172 9.63 8.36 -5.28
CA LYS A 172 10.79 7.66 -4.72
C LYS A 172 10.82 7.72 -3.20
N ASP A 173 10.51 8.87 -2.61
CA ASP A 173 10.40 9.02 -1.17
C ASP A 173 9.33 8.10 -0.59
N LEU A 174 8.13 8.10 -1.18
CA LEU A 174 7.03 7.21 -0.77
C LEU A 174 7.41 5.74 -0.93
N ARG A 175 8.03 5.36 -2.06
CA ARG A 175 8.52 3.99 -2.28
C ARG A 175 9.55 3.59 -1.24
N ASN A 176 10.52 4.46 -0.95
CA ASN A 176 11.58 4.19 0.02
C ASN A 176 10.99 4.00 1.42
N ILE A 177 10.11 4.91 1.86
CA ILE A 177 9.38 4.76 3.12
C ILE A 177 8.69 3.40 3.17
N LEU A 178 7.82 3.10 2.20
CA LEU A 178 7.03 1.88 2.19
C LEU A 178 7.92 0.62 2.13
N SER A 179 9.07 0.67 1.46
CA SER A 179 9.98 -0.49 1.37
C SER A 179 10.56 -0.94 2.71
N TYR A 180 10.67 -0.03 3.69
CA TYR A 180 11.11 -0.38 5.05
C TYR A 180 9.98 -0.96 5.92
N TRP A 181 8.72 -0.68 5.57
CA TRP A 181 7.56 -1.08 6.38
C TRP A 181 6.81 -2.28 5.80
N PHE A 182 7.13 -2.68 4.57
CA PHE A 182 6.52 -3.83 3.91
C PHE A 182 7.59 -4.89 3.64
N ASP A 183 7.95 -5.60 4.70
CA ASP A 183 8.80 -6.78 4.65
C ASP A 183 7.98 -8.03 4.97
N ILE A 184 8.40 -9.19 4.44
CA ILE A 184 7.73 -10.48 4.66
C ILE A 184 7.58 -10.84 6.14
N GLY A 185 8.52 -10.42 6.99
CA GLY A 185 8.49 -10.64 8.44
C GLY A 185 7.37 -9.88 9.16
N LEU A 186 6.78 -8.87 8.50
CA LEU A 186 5.67 -8.07 9.02
C LEU A 186 4.31 -8.49 8.43
N LEU A 187 4.30 -9.55 7.61
CA LEU A 187 3.11 -10.07 6.97
C LEU A 187 2.67 -11.39 7.61
N ASP A 188 1.39 -11.48 7.94
CA ASP A 188 0.73 -12.68 8.41
C ASP A 188 0.01 -13.37 7.26
N LEU A 189 0.15 -14.70 7.18
CA LEU A 189 -0.53 -15.52 6.19
C LEU A 189 -1.83 -16.06 6.78
N HIS A 190 -2.96 -15.71 6.15
CA HIS A 190 -4.27 -16.21 6.52
C HIS A 190 -4.86 -17.04 5.38
N GLN A 191 -5.52 -18.14 5.73
CA GLN A 191 -6.37 -18.85 4.78
C GLN A 191 -7.69 -18.09 4.66
N ILE A 192 -8.15 -17.88 3.43
CA ILE A 192 -9.46 -17.34 3.13
C ILE A 192 -10.39 -18.49 2.77
N THR A 193 -11.58 -18.47 3.37
CA THR A 193 -12.64 -19.47 3.18
C THR A 193 -13.97 -18.77 2.93
N TRP A 194 -14.99 -19.51 2.54
CA TRP A 194 -16.34 -18.97 2.36
C TRP A 194 -16.93 -18.34 3.64
N ASP A 195 -16.49 -18.78 4.82
CA ASP A 195 -16.90 -18.23 6.12
C ASP A 195 -16.16 -16.92 6.49
N SER A 196 -15.22 -16.46 5.65
CA SER A 196 -14.52 -15.21 5.88
C SER A 196 -15.47 -14.01 5.79
N PRO A 197 -15.18 -12.87 6.47
CA PRO A 197 -16.07 -11.72 6.45
C PRO A 197 -16.41 -11.27 5.03
N ALA A 198 -17.70 -11.02 4.75
CA ALA A 198 -18.16 -10.59 3.43
C ALA A 198 -17.43 -9.33 2.92
N SER A 199 -17.04 -8.43 3.83
CA SER A 199 -16.25 -7.23 3.52
C SER A 199 -14.84 -7.55 3.01
N LEU A 200 -14.25 -8.68 3.41
CA LEU A 200 -12.98 -9.17 2.88
C LEU A 200 -13.17 -9.87 1.54
N LEU A 201 -14.21 -10.70 1.43
CA LEU A 201 -14.56 -11.40 0.18
C LEU A 201 -14.85 -10.43 -0.97
N GLU A 202 -15.58 -9.34 -0.69
CA GLU A 202 -15.83 -8.27 -1.67
C GLU A 202 -14.53 -7.66 -2.21
N LYS A 203 -13.52 -7.49 -1.35
CA LYS A 203 -12.21 -6.97 -1.77
C LYS A 203 -11.46 -7.93 -2.69
N LEU A 204 -11.59 -9.25 -2.48
CA LEU A 204 -10.99 -10.23 -3.39
C LEU A 204 -11.59 -10.13 -4.80
N ILE A 205 -12.92 -9.98 -4.90
CA ILE A 205 -13.61 -9.76 -6.18
C ILE A 205 -13.07 -8.49 -6.86
N LEU A 206 -12.92 -7.40 -6.10
CA LEU A 206 -12.44 -6.12 -6.62
C LEU A 206 -10.97 -6.12 -7.06
N TYR A 207 -10.14 -6.92 -6.41
CA TYR A 207 -8.69 -6.88 -6.55
C TYR A 207 -8.11 -7.98 -7.43
N GLU A 208 -8.92 -8.93 -7.88
CA GLU A 208 -8.42 -10.00 -8.74
C GLU A 208 -7.96 -9.48 -10.10
N ALA A 209 -6.65 -9.64 -10.33
CA ALA A 209 -5.94 -9.01 -11.45
C ALA A 209 -5.54 -10.01 -12.54
N VAL A 210 -5.53 -11.31 -12.26
CA VAL A 210 -5.15 -12.35 -13.22
C VAL A 210 -6.38 -12.93 -13.93
N HIS A 211 -7.39 -13.33 -13.16
CA HIS A 211 -8.61 -13.96 -13.64
C HIS A 211 -9.84 -13.35 -12.99
N ALA A 212 -10.38 -12.27 -13.57
CA ALA A 212 -11.49 -11.50 -13.04
C ALA A 212 -12.62 -12.39 -12.48
N ILE A 213 -12.97 -12.15 -11.21
CA ILE A 213 -14.08 -12.84 -10.54
C ILE A 213 -15.38 -12.16 -10.93
N SER A 214 -16.25 -12.91 -11.60
CA SER A 214 -17.42 -12.34 -12.29
C SER A 214 -18.69 -12.30 -11.42
N SER A 215 -18.73 -13.10 -10.35
CA SER A 215 -19.90 -13.20 -9.45
C SER A 215 -19.53 -13.74 -8.07
N TRP A 216 -20.48 -13.68 -7.13
CA TRP A 216 -20.34 -14.32 -5.82
C TRP A 216 -20.30 -15.85 -5.89
N ASP A 217 -20.93 -16.45 -6.90
CA ASP A 217 -20.90 -17.90 -7.11
C ASP A 217 -19.52 -18.32 -7.66
N ASP A 218 -18.93 -17.55 -8.58
CA ASP A 218 -17.53 -17.76 -9.03
C ASP A 218 -16.54 -17.66 -7.86
N LEU A 219 -16.71 -16.68 -6.97
CA LEU A 219 -15.91 -16.62 -5.74
C LEU A 219 -16.11 -17.86 -4.86
N ARG A 220 -17.34 -18.37 -4.73
CA ARG A 220 -17.61 -19.56 -3.93
C ARG A 220 -16.89 -20.78 -4.49
N ASP A 221 -16.95 -20.97 -5.80
CA ASP A 221 -16.29 -22.09 -6.49
C ASP A 221 -14.76 -22.03 -6.30
N ARG A 222 -14.17 -20.83 -6.29
CA ARG A 222 -12.74 -20.61 -6.01
C ARG A 222 -12.34 -20.83 -4.55
N LEU A 223 -13.31 -20.92 -3.65
CA LEU A 223 -13.12 -21.18 -2.23
C LEU A 223 -13.67 -22.56 -1.81
N ASP A 224 -13.99 -23.43 -2.77
CA ASP A 224 -14.48 -24.78 -2.50
C ASP A 224 -13.40 -25.69 -1.89
N SER A 225 -13.79 -26.88 -1.47
CA SER A 225 -13.00 -27.87 -0.75
C SER A 225 -11.70 -28.29 -1.45
N ASP A 226 -11.67 -28.37 -2.77
CA ASP A 226 -10.50 -28.68 -3.60
C ASP A 226 -9.72 -27.42 -4.04
N ARG A 227 -10.07 -26.26 -3.47
CA ARG A 227 -9.37 -25.00 -3.63
C ARG A 227 -8.80 -24.54 -2.30
N ARG A 228 -7.70 -23.80 -2.36
CA ARG A 228 -7.17 -23.05 -1.22
C ARG A 228 -6.88 -21.64 -1.67
N CYS A 229 -7.42 -20.68 -0.94
CA CYS A 229 -7.09 -19.28 -1.10
C CYS A 229 -6.35 -18.81 0.16
N PHE A 230 -5.24 -18.13 -0.03
CA PHE A 230 -4.48 -17.54 1.06
C PHE A 230 -4.28 -16.06 0.79
N SER A 231 -4.20 -15.25 1.84
CA SER A 231 -3.87 -13.83 1.74
C SER A 231 -2.87 -13.41 2.80
N PHE A 232 -1.95 -12.52 2.40
CA PHE A 232 -1.00 -11.86 3.28
C PHE A 232 -1.57 -10.54 3.78
N PHE A 233 -1.53 -10.34 5.09
CA PHE A 233 -1.96 -9.12 5.76
C PHE A 233 -0.80 -8.50 6.51
N HIS A 234 -0.68 -7.18 6.49
CA HIS A 234 0.25 -6.49 7.37
C HIS A 234 -0.42 -6.22 8.71
N TYR A 235 0.29 -6.34 9.84
CA TYR A 235 -0.29 -6.20 11.19
C TYR A 235 -0.97 -4.83 11.45
N LYS A 236 -0.56 -3.77 10.74
CA LYS A 236 -1.21 -2.44 10.75
C LYS A 236 -2.32 -2.25 9.70
N MET A 237 -2.60 -3.25 8.87
CA MET A 237 -3.56 -3.21 7.77
C MET A 237 -4.38 -4.51 7.75
N LEU A 238 -4.95 -4.88 8.90
CA LEU A 238 -5.60 -6.17 9.13
C LEU A 238 -6.78 -6.46 8.21
N ASN A 239 -7.44 -5.42 7.70
CA ASN A 239 -8.60 -5.53 6.84
C ASN A 239 -8.26 -5.40 5.35
N GLU A 240 -6.98 -5.26 5.00
CA GLU A 240 -6.52 -5.08 3.63
C GLU A 240 -5.68 -6.29 3.19
N PRO A 241 -6.23 -7.20 2.36
CA PRO A 241 -5.43 -8.27 1.79
C PRO A 241 -4.39 -7.64 0.88
N LEU A 242 -3.09 -7.90 1.06
CA LEU A 242 -2.03 -7.26 0.26
C LEU A 242 -1.64 -8.09 -0.96
N ILE A 243 -1.51 -9.40 -0.73
CA ILE A 243 -1.25 -10.39 -1.76
C ILE A 243 -2.17 -11.53 -1.46
N PHE A 244 -2.94 -11.98 -2.43
CA PHE A 244 -3.63 -13.25 -2.31
C PHE A 244 -3.17 -14.24 -3.37
N VAL A 245 -3.33 -15.51 -3.02
CA VAL A 245 -2.78 -16.66 -3.71
C VAL A 245 -3.87 -17.69 -3.81
N GLU A 246 -4.28 -18.00 -5.04
CA GLU A 246 -5.27 -19.04 -5.33
C GLU A 246 -4.56 -20.32 -5.78
N VAL A 247 -4.94 -21.43 -5.15
CA VAL A 247 -4.34 -22.74 -5.35
C VAL A 247 -5.43 -23.77 -5.65
N ALA A 248 -5.25 -24.54 -6.73
CA ALA A 248 -6.06 -25.69 -7.04
C ALA A 248 -5.36 -26.98 -6.57
N LEU A 249 -6.10 -27.85 -5.89
CA LEU A 249 -5.62 -29.14 -5.42
C LEU A 249 -6.08 -30.21 -6.41
N VAL A 250 -5.14 -30.86 -7.09
CA VAL A 250 -5.44 -31.77 -8.20
C VAL A 250 -4.60 -33.05 -8.15
N ASP A 251 -5.07 -34.09 -8.83
CA ASP A 251 -4.40 -35.40 -8.90
C ASP A 251 -3.18 -35.37 -9.83
N GLU A 252 -3.24 -34.56 -10.89
CA GLU A 252 -2.26 -34.49 -11.96
C GLU A 252 -1.99 -33.04 -12.37
N MET A 253 -0.84 -32.78 -12.98
CA MET A 253 -0.46 -31.45 -13.47
C MET A 253 -1.46 -30.92 -14.49
N ALA A 254 -2.07 -29.78 -14.21
CA ALA A 254 -2.95 -29.09 -15.15
C ALA A 254 -2.12 -28.34 -16.21
N SER A 255 -2.55 -28.43 -17.47
CA SER A 255 -1.96 -27.73 -18.60
C SER A 255 -2.76 -26.50 -19.06
N SER A 256 -3.92 -26.25 -18.44
CA SER A 256 -4.89 -25.25 -18.89
C SER A 256 -5.63 -24.65 -17.69
N ILE A 257 -5.75 -23.32 -17.68
CA ILE A 257 -6.49 -22.60 -16.63
C ILE A 257 -7.99 -22.83 -16.78
N GLN A 258 -8.48 -23.00 -18.01
CA GLN A 258 -9.90 -23.25 -18.27
C GLN A 258 -10.37 -24.53 -17.58
N THR A 259 -9.50 -25.54 -17.48
CA THR A 259 -9.81 -26.79 -16.76
C THR A 259 -9.88 -26.59 -15.24
N LEU A 260 -9.15 -25.61 -14.68
CA LEU A 260 -9.17 -25.30 -13.25
C LEU A 260 -10.37 -24.41 -12.85
N LEU A 261 -10.86 -23.59 -13.79
CA LEU A 261 -11.97 -22.66 -13.58
C LEU A 261 -13.32 -23.19 -14.08
N ASP A 262 -13.39 -24.43 -14.58
CA ASP A 262 -14.64 -25.03 -15.04
C ASP A 262 -15.54 -25.44 -13.86
N SER A 263 -16.58 -24.65 -13.61
CA SER A 263 -17.54 -24.87 -12.52
C SER A 263 -18.50 -26.05 -12.76
N HIS A 264 -18.46 -26.69 -13.94
CA HIS A 264 -19.23 -27.90 -14.20
C HIS A 264 -18.56 -29.17 -13.67
N VAL A 265 -17.27 -29.10 -13.32
CA VAL A 265 -16.53 -30.23 -12.75
C VAL A 265 -16.79 -30.28 -11.25
N PRO A 266 -17.34 -31.37 -10.71
CA PRO A 266 -17.55 -31.50 -9.27
C PRO A 266 -16.21 -31.43 -8.51
N PRO A 267 -16.18 -30.77 -7.34
CA PRO A 267 -14.97 -30.71 -6.52
C PRO A 267 -14.56 -32.12 -6.07
N LYS A 268 -13.25 -32.36 -6.05
CA LYS A 268 -12.66 -33.63 -5.61
C LYS A 268 -12.34 -33.59 -4.11
N ASP A 269 -12.18 -34.76 -3.48
CA ASP A 269 -11.68 -34.80 -2.10
C ASP A 269 -10.23 -34.28 -2.08
N PRO A 270 -9.93 -33.17 -1.38
CA PRO A 270 -8.58 -32.61 -1.34
C PRO A 270 -7.55 -33.56 -0.72
N LYS A 271 -7.97 -34.62 -0.01
CA LYS A 271 -7.06 -35.66 0.51
C LYS A 271 -6.43 -36.51 -0.58
N ASP A 272 -7.07 -36.63 -1.74
CA ASP A 272 -6.56 -37.43 -2.85
C ASP A 272 -5.57 -36.65 -3.73
N ALA A 273 -5.52 -35.32 -3.56
CA ALA A 273 -4.67 -34.44 -4.34
C ALA A 273 -3.18 -34.75 -4.14
N LYS A 274 -2.45 -34.74 -5.26
CA LYS A 274 -0.99 -34.98 -5.32
C LYS A 274 -0.20 -33.74 -5.74
N VAL A 275 -0.88 -32.78 -6.36
CA VAL A 275 -0.31 -31.56 -6.92
C VAL A 275 -1.09 -30.35 -6.40
N ALA A 276 -0.37 -29.33 -5.95
CA ALA A 276 -0.91 -28.01 -5.67
C ALA A 276 -0.48 -27.04 -6.79
N ILE A 277 -1.47 -26.48 -7.50
CA ILE A 277 -1.23 -25.57 -8.62
C ILE A 277 -1.60 -24.15 -8.22
N PHE A 278 -0.59 -23.29 -8.15
CA PHE A 278 -0.72 -21.86 -7.92
C PHE A 278 -1.12 -21.17 -9.24
N TYR A 279 -2.41 -20.88 -9.40
CA TYR A 279 -2.94 -20.39 -10.68
C TYR A 279 -3.23 -18.88 -10.67
N SER A 280 -3.34 -18.25 -9.50
CA SER A 280 -3.40 -16.80 -9.36
C SER A 280 -2.56 -16.31 -8.18
N ILE A 281 -1.77 -15.25 -8.41
CA ILE A 281 -1.02 -14.51 -7.39
C ILE A 281 -1.18 -13.03 -7.70
N SER A 282 -2.02 -12.35 -6.91
CA SER A 282 -2.43 -10.97 -7.18
C SER A 282 -1.94 -10.03 -6.08
N ASN A 283 -1.21 -8.97 -6.46
CA ASN A 283 -0.94 -7.83 -5.57
C ASN A 283 -2.12 -6.85 -5.67
N THR A 284 -2.81 -6.64 -4.56
CA THR A 284 -4.06 -5.87 -4.53
C THR A 284 -3.82 -4.36 -4.43
N GLN A 285 -2.66 -3.95 -3.94
CA GLN A 285 -2.36 -2.56 -3.62
C GLN A 285 -1.44 -1.97 -4.68
N ARG A 286 -2.00 -1.17 -5.58
CA ARG A 286 -1.21 -0.45 -6.61
C ARG A 286 -0.07 0.36 -6.01
N GLY A 287 -0.28 0.97 -4.85
CA GLY A 287 0.71 1.73 -4.10
C GLY A 287 1.89 0.90 -3.57
N LEU A 288 1.82 -0.43 -3.61
CA LEU A 288 2.92 -1.34 -3.28
C LEU A 288 3.65 -1.89 -4.52
N SER A 289 3.25 -1.48 -5.73
CA SER A 289 3.91 -1.95 -6.95
C SER A 289 5.41 -1.62 -6.95
N GLY A 290 6.23 -2.61 -7.31
CA GLY A 290 7.69 -2.50 -7.32
C GLY A 290 8.36 -2.51 -5.93
N ILE A 291 7.61 -2.80 -4.86
CA ILE A 291 8.15 -3.10 -3.54
C ILE A 291 8.22 -4.62 -3.39
N SER A 292 9.39 -5.14 -3.08
CA SER A 292 9.55 -6.58 -2.84
C SER A 292 8.97 -6.92 -1.48
N LEU A 293 7.95 -7.77 -1.47
CA LEU A 293 7.34 -8.31 -0.24
C LEU A 293 8.03 -9.62 0.18
N GLY A 294 9.26 -9.83 -0.28
CA GLY A 294 10.09 -11.00 -0.03
C GLY A 294 9.94 -12.14 -1.06
N ASN A 295 11.03 -12.90 -1.24
CA ASN A 295 11.10 -14.02 -2.21
C ASN A 295 10.48 -15.33 -1.68
N PHE A 296 9.86 -15.31 -0.49
CA PHE A 296 9.42 -16.51 0.23
C PHE A 296 7.90 -16.61 0.44
N LEU A 297 7.11 -15.76 -0.22
CA LEU A 297 5.64 -15.79 -0.16
C LEU A 297 5.10 -17.19 -0.50
N ILE A 298 5.51 -17.72 -1.64
CA ILE A 298 5.10 -19.06 -2.09
C ILE A 298 5.59 -20.14 -1.12
N LYS A 299 6.80 -20.00 -0.56
CA LYS A 299 7.33 -20.96 0.42
C LYS A 299 6.46 -21.04 1.68
N ARG A 300 5.88 -19.92 2.15
CA ARG A 300 4.95 -19.93 3.29
C ARG A 300 3.65 -20.65 2.97
N VAL A 301 3.09 -20.42 1.77
CA VAL A 301 1.89 -21.12 1.31
C VAL A 301 2.15 -22.62 1.13
N VAL A 302 3.28 -23.00 0.52
CA VAL A 302 3.72 -24.40 0.41
C VAL A 302 3.85 -25.03 1.79
N GLY A 303 4.43 -24.31 2.78
CA GLY A 303 4.50 -24.76 4.17
C GLY A 303 3.12 -25.11 4.73
N LYS A 304 2.14 -24.20 4.61
CA LYS A 304 0.77 -24.43 5.06
C LYS A 304 0.10 -25.62 4.37
N LEU A 305 0.23 -25.71 3.05
CA LEU A 305 -0.30 -26.83 2.29
C LEU A 305 0.37 -28.16 2.68
N SER A 306 1.67 -28.16 2.97
CA SER A 306 2.40 -29.36 3.39
C SER A 306 2.05 -29.82 4.81
N GLU A 307 1.69 -28.90 5.69
CA GLU A 307 1.17 -29.21 7.03
C GLU A 307 -0.21 -29.86 6.93
N GLU A 308 -1.08 -29.31 6.08
CA GLU A 308 -2.46 -29.76 5.89
C GLU A 308 -2.57 -31.06 5.07
N PHE A 309 -1.78 -31.20 4.00
CA PHE A 309 -1.89 -32.29 3.02
C PHE A 309 -0.56 -33.02 2.81
N GLN A 310 -0.41 -34.15 3.48
CA GLN A 310 0.80 -34.97 3.36
C GLN A 310 0.97 -35.65 1.99
N ASN A 311 -0.11 -35.80 1.23
CA ASN A 311 -0.13 -36.47 -0.08
C ASN A 311 0.36 -35.58 -1.22
N ILE A 312 0.34 -34.25 -1.04
CA ILE A 312 0.82 -33.30 -2.05
C ILE A 312 2.35 -33.32 -2.06
N LYS A 313 2.94 -33.76 -3.18
CA LYS A 313 4.40 -33.82 -3.37
C LYS A 313 4.90 -32.86 -4.45
N THR A 314 4.01 -32.36 -5.28
CA THR A 314 4.34 -31.46 -6.39
C THR A 314 3.67 -30.11 -6.18
N TYR A 315 4.45 -29.05 -6.31
CA TYR A 315 3.98 -27.66 -6.24
C TYR A 315 4.40 -26.97 -7.53
N ALA A 316 3.44 -26.41 -8.26
CA ALA A 316 3.70 -25.78 -9.56
C ALA A 316 2.88 -24.50 -9.72
N THR A 317 3.36 -23.58 -10.56
CA THR A 317 2.58 -22.41 -10.93
C THR A 317 1.99 -22.60 -12.34
N LEU A 318 0.80 -22.04 -12.56
CA LEU A 318 0.21 -21.88 -13.88
C LEU A 318 0.08 -20.38 -14.16
N SER A 319 1.22 -19.75 -14.42
CA SER A 319 1.33 -18.28 -14.50
C SER A 319 1.08 -17.76 -15.92
N PRO A 320 0.48 -16.58 -16.09
CA PRO A 320 0.38 -15.93 -17.39
C PRO A 320 1.76 -15.44 -17.88
N ILE A 321 1.89 -15.24 -19.19
CA ILE A 321 2.99 -14.51 -19.83
C ILE A 321 2.38 -13.21 -20.40
N PRO A 322 2.28 -12.14 -19.59
CA PRO A 322 1.56 -10.90 -19.96
C PRO A 322 2.26 -10.07 -21.03
#